data_AF-A0A182TJP7-F1
#
_entry.id   AF-A0A182TJP7-F1
#
_cell.length_a   1.000
_cell.length_b   1.000
_cell.length_c   1.000
_cell.angle_alpha   90.00
_cell.angle_beta   90.00
_cell.angle_gamma   90.00
#
_symmetry.space_group_name_H-M   'P 1'
#
loop_
_entity.id
_entity.type
_entity.pdbx_description
1 polymer ?
#
loop_
_entity_poly.entity_id
_entity_poly.type
_entity_poly.pdbx_seq_one_letter_code
_entity_poly.pdbx_strand_id
1 'polypeptide(L)'
;MTSSYERIKSECKQKGVLWEDEDFPATQSSVFYHQTPPFTFQWKRPHEIVSNPVFVNDASAQFDIVPGKMGDRWLVSCLGVLYLSKGLFYRVVPADQNFDKPYYGVFRFRLWWCGEWLEVLVDDRLPTINGKLAFLQAQNTNSFWPGLLEKAYAKYVAH
;
A
#
# COMPACT_ATOMS: atom_id res chain seq x y z
N MET A 1 12.28 17.92 -14.47
CA MET A 1 12.47 16.46 -14.57
C MET A 1 11.18 15.80 -14.12
N THR A 2 10.62 14.89 -14.90
CA THR A 2 9.40 14.15 -14.56
C THR A 2 9.70 13.17 -13.41
N SER A 3 8.84 13.08 -12.39
CA SER A 3 9.05 12.16 -11.27
C SER A 3 9.01 10.71 -11.73
N SER A 4 9.64 9.80 -10.97
CA SER A 4 9.58 8.35 -11.24
C SER A 4 8.14 7.84 -11.30
N TYR A 5 7.27 8.35 -10.42
CA TYR A 5 5.84 8.04 -10.42
C TYR A 5 5.15 8.37 -11.77
N GLU A 6 5.36 9.56 -12.30
CA GLU A 6 4.76 9.99 -13.57
C GLU A 6 5.38 9.28 -14.78
N ARG A 7 6.67 8.92 -14.71
CA ARG A 7 7.32 8.08 -15.71
C ARG A 7 6.66 6.69 -15.77
N ILE A 8 6.50 6.02 -14.63
CA ILE A 8 5.87 4.69 -14.56
C ILE A 8 4.43 4.74 -15.07
N LYS A 9 3.63 5.72 -14.64
CA LYS A 9 2.26 5.91 -15.15
C LYS A 9 2.24 6.07 -16.67
N SER A 10 3.18 6.83 -17.23
CA SER A 10 3.29 7.04 -18.68
C SER A 10 3.65 5.76 -19.41
N GLU A 11 4.59 4.97 -18.90
CA GLU A 11 4.98 3.68 -19.48
C GLU A 11 3.83 2.66 -19.43
N CYS A 12 3.15 2.54 -18.29
CA CYS A 12 1.97 1.69 -18.13
C CYS A 12 0.84 2.10 -19.07
N LYS A 13 0.60 3.41 -19.22
CA LYS A 13 -0.37 3.96 -20.17
C LYS A 13 -0.06 3.58 -21.61
N GLN A 14 1.20 3.68 -22.03
CA GLN A 14 1.61 3.33 -23.39
C GLN A 14 1.48 1.83 -23.67
N LYS A 15 1.82 0.99 -22.69
CA LYS A 15 1.78 -0.47 -22.81
C LYS A 15 0.38 -1.06 -22.58
N GLY A 16 -0.54 -0.31 -21.97
CA GLY A 16 -1.87 -0.81 -21.61
C GLY A 16 -1.84 -1.85 -20.48
N VAL A 17 -0.85 -1.76 -19.58
CA VAL A 17 -0.64 -2.73 -18.48
C VAL A 17 -0.69 -2.03 -17.12
N LEU A 18 -0.97 -2.79 -16.07
CA LEU A 18 -0.80 -2.34 -14.70
C LEU A 18 0.66 -2.53 -14.28
N TRP A 19 1.17 -1.62 -13.45
CA TRP A 19 2.53 -1.71 -12.97
C TRP A 19 2.73 -2.93 -12.07
N GLU A 20 3.91 -3.52 -12.20
CA GLU A 20 4.41 -4.59 -11.38
C GLU A 20 5.78 -4.16 -10.86
N ASP A 21 5.95 -4.19 -9.54
CA ASP A 21 7.16 -3.74 -8.88
C ASP A 21 8.23 -4.84 -8.92
N GLU A 22 9.25 -4.65 -9.76
CA GLU A 22 10.35 -5.60 -9.90
C GLU A 22 11.24 -5.64 -8.65
N ASP A 23 11.34 -4.54 -7.90
CA ASP A 23 12.17 -4.42 -6.69
C ASP A 23 11.48 -5.03 -5.45
N PHE A 24 10.17 -5.31 -5.54
CA PHE A 24 9.38 -5.91 -4.47
C PHE A 24 8.27 -6.79 -5.05
N PRO A 25 8.63 -7.96 -5.63
CA PRO A 25 7.71 -8.77 -6.39
C PRO A 25 6.62 -9.39 -5.51
N ALA A 26 5.47 -9.71 -6.11
CA ALA A 26 4.34 -10.33 -5.43
C ALA A 26 4.57 -11.84 -5.17
N THR A 27 5.56 -12.16 -4.33
CA THR A 27 5.99 -13.53 -4.02
C THR A 27 6.10 -13.76 -2.51
N GLN A 28 6.16 -15.03 -2.09
CA GLN A 28 6.24 -15.39 -0.67
C GLN A 28 7.49 -14.80 0.02
N SER A 29 8.61 -14.72 -0.70
CA SER A 29 9.89 -14.21 -0.18
C SER A 29 9.86 -12.71 0.15
N SER A 30 8.97 -11.94 -0.49
CA SER A 30 8.78 -10.52 -0.16
C SER A 30 8.12 -10.30 1.19
N VAL A 31 7.53 -11.34 1.78
CA VAL A 31 6.94 -11.29 3.12
C VAL A 31 7.80 -12.01 4.15
N PHE A 32 8.38 -13.16 3.80
CA PHE A 32 9.22 -13.93 4.71
C PHE A 32 10.58 -14.21 4.07
N TYR A 33 11.62 -13.56 4.60
CA TYR A 33 12.97 -13.67 4.06
C TYR A 33 13.64 -15.02 4.41
N HIS A 34 13.35 -15.57 5.58
CA HIS A 34 14.02 -16.77 6.12
C HIS A 34 13.09 -17.93 6.47
N GLN A 35 11.78 -17.78 6.29
CA GLN A 35 10.79 -18.78 6.71
C GLN A 35 9.82 -19.10 5.57
N THR A 36 9.55 -20.38 5.36
CA THR A 36 8.47 -20.82 4.47
C THR A 36 7.25 -21.12 5.32
N PRO A 37 6.22 -20.25 5.36
CA PRO A 37 5.02 -20.54 6.12
C PRO A 37 4.26 -21.73 5.51
N PRO A 38 3.40 -22.42 6.29
CA PRO A 38 2.64 -23.59 5.84
C PRO A 38 1.45 -23.22 4.93
N PHE A 39 1.42 -22.01 4.38
CA PHE A 39 0.38 -21.50 3.50
C PHE A 39 1.02 -20.61 2.42
N THR A 40 0.29 -20.40 1.34
CA THR A 40 0.72 -19.51 0.25
C THR A 40 -0.20 -18.31 0.17
N PHE A 41 0.38 -17.11 0.06
CA PHE A 41 -0.42 -15.92 -0.18
C PHE A 41 -1.02 -15.92 -1.58
N GLN A 42 -2.25 -15.46 -1.68
CA GLN A 42 -2.82 -15.00 -2.94
C GLN A 42 -2.59 -13.50 -3.03
N TRP A 43 -1.78 -13.06 -3.98
CA TRP A 43 -1.54 -11.64 -4.22
C TRP A 43 -2.64 -11.08 -5.10
N LYS A 44 -3.38 -10.10 -4.58
CA LYS A 44 -4.55 -9.52 -5.25
C LYS A 44 -4.47 -8.00 -5.21
N ARG A 45 -4.87 -7.36 -6.28
CA ARG A 45 -5.10 -5.91 -6.32
C ARG A 45 -6.42 -5.57 -5.63
N PRO A 46 -6.62 -4.33 -5.18
CA PRO A 46 -7.83 -3.93 -4.44
C PRO A 46 -9.13 -4.19 -5.19
N HIS A 47 -9.12 -3.99 -6.51
CA HIS A 47 -10.25 -4.29 -7.41
C HIS A 47 -10.61 -5.79 -7.49
N GLU A 48 -9.71 -6.69 -7.09
CA GLU A 48 -9.95 -8.14 -7.04
C GLU A 48 -10.45 -8.59 -5.65
N ILE A 49 -10.45 -7.68 -4.67
CA ILE A 49 -10.83 -7.94 -3.27
C ILE A 49 -12.20 -7.34 -2.96
N VAL A 50 -12.46 -6.10 -3.41
CA VAL A 50 -13.73 -5.38 -3.22
C VAL A 50 -14.17 -4.70 -4.51
N SER A 51 -15.47 -4.42 -4.65
CA SER A 51 -16.03 -3.81 -5.86
C SER A 51 -15.64 -2.35 -6.07
N ASN A 52 -15.59 -1.56 -4.99
CA ASN A 52 -15.29 -0.13 -5.01
C ASN A 52 -14.18 0.18 -4.01
N PRO A 53 -12.91 -0.12 -4.34
CA PRO A 53 -11.79 0.22 -3.48
C PRO A 53 -11.60 1.74 -3.47
N VAL A 54 -11.30 2.30 -2.31
CA VAL A 54 -10.91 3.72 -2.18
C VAL A 54 -9.50 3.81 -1.62
N PHE A 55 -8.72 4.80 -2.08
CA PHE A 55 -7.35 4.93 -1.58
C PHE A 55 -7.38 5.45 -0.14
N VAL A 56 -7.82 6.69 0.05
CA VAL A 56 -8.13 7.30 1.35
C VAL A 56 -9.63 7.64 1.36
N ASN A 57 -10.32 7.32 2.45
CA ASN A 57 -11.71 7.71 2.66
C ASN A 57 -11.77 8.92 3.61
N ASP A 58 -11.84 10.13 3.04
CA ASP A 58 -11.92 11.38 3.80
C ASP A 58 -13.36 11.72 4.27
N ALA A 59 -14.37 10.99 3.81
CA ALA A 59 -15.75 11.19 4.26
C ALA A 59 -15.96 10.68 5.71
N SER A 60 -15.15 9.72 6.15
CA SER A 60 -15.12 9.24 7.53
C SER A 60 -14.02 9.96 8.31
N ALA A 61 -14.38 10.69 9.37
CA ALA A 61 -13.38 11.22 10.31
C ALA A 61 -12.82 10.15 11.25
N GLN A 62 -13.36 8.93 11.22
CA GLN A 62 -12.99 7.84 12.12
C GLN A 62 -11.79 7.06 11.57
N PHE A 63 -10.79 6.86 12.41
CA PHE A 63 -9.71 5.90 12.17
C PHE A 63 -10.23 4.47 12.36
N ASP A 64 -10.33 3.70 11.28
CA ASP A 64 -10.92 2.35 11.26
C ASP A 64 -9.91 1.26 10.86
N ILE A 65 -8.62 1.49 11.06
CA ILE A 65 -7.57 0.54 10.67
C ILE A 65 -7.40 -0.53 11.74
N VAL A 66 -7.40 -1.80 11.31
CA VAL A 66 -7.22 -2.97 12.16
C VAL A 66 -6.08 -3.85 11.66
N PRO A 67 -5.39 -4.58 12.56
CA PRO A 67 -4.40 -5.55 12.13
C PRO A 67 -5.08 -6.73 11.44
N GLY A 68 -4.51 -7.20 10.33
CA GLY A 68 -4.85 -8.50 9.75
C GLY A 68 -4.30 -9.65 10.59
N LYS A 69 -4.46 -10.89 10.10
CA LYS A 69 -3.95 -12.09 10.79
C LYS A 69 -2.44 -12.05 11.05
N MET A 70 -1.70 -11.32 10.22
CA MET A 70 -0.24 -11.15 10.27
C MET A 70 0.16 -9.70 10.42
N GLY A 71 -0.79 -8.79 10.63
CA GLY A 71 -0.53 -7.37 10.77
C GLY A 71 -0.02 -7.02 12.17
N ASP A 72 0.90 -6.05 12.22
CA ASP A 72 1.53 -5.61 13.45
C ASP A 72 0.66 -4.61 14.22
N ARG A 73 0.36 -4.92 15.50
CA ARG A 73 -0.44 -4.02 16.35
C ARG A 73 0.25 -2.69 16.64
N TRP A 74 1.57 -2.70 16.80
CA TRP A 74 2.35 -1.49 17.06
C TRP A 74 2.24 -0.50 15.88
N LEU A 75 2.23 -1.03 14.65
CA LEU A 75 2.11 -0.21 13.45
C LEU A 75 0.73 0.46 13.38
N VAL A 76 -0.36 -0.25 13.73
CA VAL A 76 -1.70 0.35 13.81
C VAL A 76 -1.72 1.56 14.76
N SER A 77 -1.08 1.45 15.92
CA SER A 77 -0.99 2.57 16.87
C SER A 77 -0.23 3.76 16.29
N CYS A 78 0.89 3.52 15.60
CA CYS A 78 1.64 4.57 14.90
C CYS A 78 0.80 5.24 13.79
N LEU A 79 0.08 4.45 13.00
CA LEU A 79 -0.79 4.96 11.93
C LEU A 79 -1.96 5.77 12.47
N GLY A 80 -2.49 5.42 13.64
CA GLY A 80 -3.53 6.21 14.32
C GLY A 80 -3.03 7.61 14.68
N VAL A 81 -1.84 7.70 15.28
CA VAL A 81 -1.21 9.00 15.59
C VAL A 81 -0.92 9.79 14.31
N LEU A 82 -0.41 9.13 13.27
CA LEU A 82 -0.16 9.76 11.98
C LEU A 82 -1.46 10.34 11.38
N TYR A 83 -2.54 9.55 11.36
CA TYR A 83 -3.83 9.93 10.77
C TYR A 83 -4.48 11.13 11.48
N LEU A 84 -4.27 11.27 12.79
CA LEU A 84 -4.72 12.45 13.56
C LEU A 84 -3.94 13.72 13.20
N SER A 85 -2.70 13.61 12.74
CA SER A 85 -1.87 14.73 12.27
C SER A 85 -2.00 14.91 10.76
N LYS A 86 -3.13 15.45 10.29
CA LYS A 86 -3.47 15.50 8.85
C LYS A 86 -2.39 16.10 7.94
N GLY A 87 -1.70 17.16 8.39
CA GLY A 87 -0.60 17.74 7.61
C GLY A 87 0.57 16.77 7.40
N LEU A 88 0.92 16.00 8.42
CA LEU A 88 1.95 14.96 8.32
C LEU A 88 1.43 13.73 7.57
N PHE A 89 0.18 13.33 7.81
CA PHE A 89 -0.48 12.24 7.10
C PHE A 89 -0.42 12.42 5.60
N TYR A 90 -0.87 13.56 5.05
CA TYR A 90 -0.84 13.78 3.60
C TYR A 90 0.56 14.04 3.04
N ARG A 91 1.55 14.34 3.91
CA ARG A 91 2.95 14.30 3.52
C ARG A 91 3.42 12.87 3.28
N VAL A 92 3.04 11.93 4.13
CA VAL A 92 3.38 10.49 4.05
C VAL A 92 2.54 9.75 3.00
N VAL A 93 1.24 10.06 2.92
CA VAL A 93 0.22 9.44 2.07
C VAL A 93 -0.37 10.51 1.14
N PRO A 94 0.29 10.83 0.01
CA PRO A 94 -0.20 11.84 -0.92
C PRO A 94 -1.62 11.52 -1.41
N ALA A 95 -2.55 12.47 -1.26
CA ALA A 95 -3.96 12.29 -1.60
C ALA A 95 -4.27 12.34 -3.12
N ASP A 96 -3.28 12.64 -3.96
CA ASP A 96 -3.43 12.76 -5.41
C ASP A 96 -3.41 11.41 -6.14
N GLN A 97 -3.80 10.35 -5.44
CA GLN A 97 -3.80 8.96 -5.88
C GLN A 97 -5.15 8.34 -5.60
N ASN A 98 -5.63 7.50 -6.51
CA ASN A 98 -6.93 6.84 -6.38
C ASN A 98 -6.96 5.55 -7.19
N PHE A 99 -8.06 4.81 -7.05
CA PHE A 99 -8.35 3.62 -7.82
C PHE A 99 -9.21 3.92 -9.06
N ASP A 100 -9.68 5.15 -9.21
CA ASP A 100 -10.48 5.57 -10.35
C ASP A 100 -9.64 5.71 -11.61
N LYS A 101 -10.30 5.76 -12.77
CA LYS A 101 -9.60 5.91 -14.05
C LYS A 101 -9.06 7.35 -14.22
N PRO A 102 -7.84 7.52 -14.76
CA PRO A 102 -6.93 6.47 -15.20
C PRO A 102 -6.14 5.83 -14.05
N TYR A 103 -6.20 4.50 -13.98
CA TYR A 103 -5.55 3.68 -12.94
C TYR A 103 -4.49 2.76 -13.58
N TYR A 104 -3.32 2.70 -12.95
CA TYR A 104 -2.15 1.96 -13.46
C TYR A 104 -1.52 1.04 -12.43
N GLY A 105 -2.18 0.79 -11.29
CA GLY A 105 -1.69 -0.15 -10.27
C GLY A 105 -0.38 0.26 -9.60
N VAL A 106 -0.05 1.55 -9.58
CA VAL A 106 1.14 2.13 -8.91
C VAL A 106 0.72 3.17 -7.89
N PHE A 107 1.29 3.08 -6.70
CA PHE A 107 1.09 4.03 -5.60
C PHE A 107 2.44 4.48 -5.04
N ARG A 108 2.44 5.65 -4.40
CA ARG A 108 3.60 6.28 -3.78
C ARG A 108 3.31 6.66 -2.34
N PHE A 109 4.36 6.59 -1.54
CA PHE A 109 4.39 7.04 -0.16
C PHE A 109 5.68 7.82 0.07
N ARG A 110 5.69 8.68 1.09
CA ARG A 110 6.90 9.38 1.52
C ARG A 110 7.27 8.95 2.92
N LEU A 111 8.44 8.32 3.06
CA LEU A 111 8.98 7.89 4.34
C LEU A 111 10.08 8.86 4.77
N TRP A 112 10.18 9.11 6.07
CA TRP A 112 11.28 9.88 6.63
C TRP A 112 12.36 8.94 7.13
N TRP A 113 13.57 9.07 6.61
CA TRP A 113 14.69 8.23 7.00
C TRP A 113 16.00 9.02 6.99
N CYS A 114 16.81 8.86 8.04
CA CYS A 114 18.13 9.50 8.17
C CYS A 114 18.18 11.00 7.83
N GLY A 115 17.13 11.75 8.15
CA GLY A 115 17.08 13.20 7.92
C GLY A 115 16.52 13.62 6.57
N GLU A 116 16.04 12.70 5.75
CA GLU A 116 15.54 12.97 4.40
C GLU A 116 14.18 12.33 4.13
N TRP A 117 13.42 12.92 3.20
CA TRP A 117 12.18 12.35 2.68
C TRP A 117 12.47 11.48 1.46
N LEU A 118 12.09 10.21 1.55
CA LEU A 118 12.24 9.22 0.49
C LEU A 118 10.87 8.91 -0.11
N GLU A 119 10.75 9.00 -1.45
CA GLU A 119 9.55 8.56 -2.16
C GLU A 119 9.68 7.07 -2.48
N VAL A 120 8.77 6.25 -1.96
CA VAL A 120 8.72 4.80 -2.19
C VAL A 120 7.53 4.49 -3.07
N LEU A 121 7.78 3.83 -4.19
CA LEU A 121 6.75 3.36 -5.12
C LEU A 121 6.48 1.86 -4.87
N VAL A 122 5.21 1.48 -4.86
CA VAL A 122 4.75 0.10 -4.76
C VAL A 122 3.62 -0.17 -5.75
N ASP A 123 3.61 -1.37 -6.34
CA ASP A 123 2.38 -1.84 -6.98
C ASP A 123 1.32 -2.15 -5.92
N ASP A 124 0.05 -2.27 -6.32
CA ASP A 124 -1.05 -2.48 -5.38
C ASP A 124 -1.46 -3.94 -5.16
N ARG A 125 -0.66 -4.91 -5.60
CA ARG A 125 -0.89 -6.31 -5.22
C ARG A 125 -0.59 -6.46 -3.72
N LEU A 126 -1.58 -6.88 -2.96
CA LEU A 126 -1.49 -7.12 -1.52
C LEU A 126 -1.68 -8.62 -1.22
N PRO A 127 -0.96 -9.17 -0.24
CA PRO A 127 -1.09 -10.57 0.14
C PRO A 127 -2.44 -10.82 0.86
N THR A 128 -3.15 -11.84 0.41
CA THR A 128 -4.44 -12.27 0.96
C THR A 128 -4.42 -13.74 1.37
N ILE A 129 -5.24 -14.07 2.37
CA ILE A 129 -5.53 -15.43 2.83
C ILE A 129 -7.06 -15.60 2.79
N ASN A 130 -7.54 -16.55 1.98
CA ASN A 130 -8.97 -16.79 1.76
C ASN A 130 -9.72 -15.50 1.34
N GLY A 131 -9.12 -14.71 0.45
CA GLY A 131 -9.70 -13.48 -0.09
C GLY A 131 -9.71 -12.27 0.86
N LYS A 132 -9.13 -12.37 2.06
CA LYS A 132 -8.97 -11.24 3.00
C LYS A 132 -7.52 -10.82 3.11
N LEU A 133 -7.26 -9.52 3.29
CA LEU A 133 -5.92 -8.98 3.50
C LEU A 133 -5.25 -9.67 4.70
N ALA A 134 -4.01 -10.13 4.50
CA ALA A 134 -3.25 -10.80 5.54
C ALA A 134 -2.72 -9.82 6.60
N PHE A 135 -2.41 -8.59 6.20
CA PHE A 135 -1.87 -7.53 7.05
C PHE A 135 -2.88 -6.39 7.28
N LEU A 136 -2.41 -5.14 7.44
CA LEU A 136 -3.28 -4.02 7.79
C LEU A 136 -4.41 -3.80 6.79
N GLN A 137 -5.60 -3.52 7.32
CA GLN A 137 -6.79 -3.26 6.53
C GLN A 137 -7.70 -2.26 7.22
N ALA A 138 -8.51 -1.55 6.43
CA ALA A 138 -9.64 -0.81 6.96
C ALA A 138 -10.78 -1.78 7.31
N GLN A 139 -11.46 -1.52 8.43
CA GLN A 139 -12.56 -2.35 8.90
C GLN A 139 -13.86 -2.09 8.13
N ASN A 140 -14.15 -0.83 7.77
CA ASN A 140 -15.46 -0.43 7.26
C ASN A 140 -15.39 0.36 5.94
N THR A 141 -14.26 1.01 5.64
CA THR A 141 -14.20 2.06 4.62
C THR A 141 -13.72 1.62 3.23
N ASN A 142 -13.50 0.32 2.97
CA ASN A 142 -12.85 -0.20 1.74
C ASN A 142 -11.56 0.56 1.39
N SER A 143 -10.88 1.10 2.40
CA SER A 143 -9.72 1.97 2.24
C SER A 143 -8.42 1.15 2.23
N PHE A 144 -7.56 1.39 1.25
CA PHE A 144 -6.35 0.59 1.02
C PHE A 144 -5.03 1.30 1.31
N TRP A 145 -5.03 2.60 1.64
CA TRP A 145 -3.80 3.27 2.08
C TRP A 145 -3.05 2.58 3.23
N PRO A 146 -3.68 1.93 4.25
CA PRO A 146 -2.89 1.36 5.35
C PRO A 146 -2.08 0.14 4.90
N GLY A 147 -2.67 -0.77 4.14
CA GLY A 147 -1.97 -1.96 3.63
C GLY A 147 -0.93 -1.60 2.57
N LEU A 148 -1.20 -0.59 1.75
CA LEU A 148 -0.22 -0.09 0.77
C LEU A 148 0.94 0.66 1.43
N LEU A 149 0.70 1.42 2.50
CA LEU A 149 1.75 2.08 3.28
C LEU A 149 2.61 1.05 4.03
N GLU A 150 1.99 0.04 4.64
CA GLU A 150 2.70 -1.07 5.26
C GLU A 150 3.57 -1.81 4.23
N LYS A 151 3.06 -2.06 3.03
CA LYS A 151 3.84 -2.62 1.92
C LYS A 151 5.04 -1.73 1.53
N ALA A 152 4.84 -0.42 1.41
CA ALA A 152 5.91 0.51 1.08
C ALA A 152 6.99 0.55 2.17
N TYR A 153 6.58 0.49 3.44
CA TYR A 153 7.52 0.38 4.56
C TYR A 153 8.27 -0.96 4.54
N ALA A 154 7.57 -2.07 4.30
CA ALA A 154 8.18 -3.40 4.17
C ALA A 154 9.19 -3.47 3.03
N LYS A 155 8.85 -2.91 1.86
CA LYS A 155 9.80 -2.75 0.74
C LYS A 155 11.04 -2.00 1.17
N TYR A 156 10.86 -0.88 1.87
CA TYR A 156 11.98 -0.03 2.27
C TYR A 156 12.94 -0.72 3.26
N VAL A 157 12.42 -1.48 4.23
CA VAL A 157 13.25 -2.17 5.24
C VAL A 157 13.76 -3.55 4.81
N ALA A 158 13.23 -4.11 3.72
CA ALA A 158 13.71 -5.35 3.14
C ALA A 158 15.01 -5.19 2.32
N HIS A 159 15.35 -3.95 1.96
CA HIS A 159 16.60 -3.52 1.35
C HIS A 159 17.51 -2.84 2.38
#